data_AF-A0A7U4DMT4-F1
#
_entry.id   AF-A0A7U4DMT4-F1
#
_cell.length_a   1.000
_cell.length_b   1.000
_cell.length_c   1.000
_cell.angle_alpha   90.00
_cell.angle_beta   90.00
_cell.angle_gamma   90.00
#
_symmetry.space_group_name_H-M   'P 1'
#
loop_
_entity.id
_entity.type
_entity.pdbx_description
1 polymer ?
#
loop_
_entity_poly.entity_id
_entity_poly.type
_entity_poly.pdbx_seq_one_letter_code
_entity_poly.pdbx_strand_id
1 'polypeptide(L)'
;MSMSYAEGKMQPWQVFHAARKILGANIVARIFNREVRSAHNWAQDPAHTECRCKSPLELLHTLFERLDAAGSGYVARAGIDYLATAIDPAAQVEGIRDPLPTIHEEILADYSAVARLQQAIEAGADLETINNLKKEAIEEVERTVARYARDRKNG
;
A
#
# COMPACT_ATOMS: atom_id res chain seq x y z
N MET A 1 -8.85 -25.25 -28.94
CA MET A 1 -7.50 -25.01 -28.40
C MET A 1 -7.66 -24.78 -26.91
N SER A 2 -7.33 -25.79 -26.10
CA SER A 2 -7.52 -25.78 -24.64
C SER A 2 -6.52 -24.84 -23.98
N MET A 3 -7.00 -23.85 -23.23
CA MET A 3 -6.14 -22.99 -22.42
C MET A 3 -5.76 -23.75 -21.15
N SER A 4 -4.50 -24.17 -21.07
CA SER A 4 -3.89 -24.66 -19.84
C SER A 4 -3.67 -23.48 -18.90
N TYR A 5 -4.54 -23.33 -17.89
CA TYR A 5 -4.30 -22.45 -16.75
C TYR A 5 -3.24 -23.09 -15.86
N ALA A 6 -1.97 -22.90 -16.19
CA ALA A 6 -0.89 -23.29 -15.29
C ALA A 6 -1.04 -22.50 -13.97
N GLU A 7 -1.22 -23.22 -12.86
CA GLU A 7 -1.18 -22.73 -11.48
C GLU A 7 -2.23 -21.68 -11.06
N GLY A 8 -3.50 -21.89 -11.36
CA GLY A 8 -4.65 -21.36 -10.58
C GLY A 8 -4.82 -19.84 -10.45
N LYS A 9 -3.90 -19.00 -10.92
CA LYS A 9 -3.92 -17.55 -10.84
C LYS A 9 -3.80 -16.96 -12.24
N MET A 10 -4.82 -16.22 -12.65
CA MET A 10 -4.82 -15.54 -13.94
C MET A 10 -3.77 -14.40 -13.93
N GLN A 11 -2.88 -14.42 -14.91
CA GLN A 11 -1.89 -13.38 -15.13
C GLN A 11 -2.53 -12.15 -15.84
N PRO A 12 -2.00 -10.94 -15.68
CA PRO A 12 -2.58 -9.73 -16.27
C PRO A 12 -2.80 -9.84 -17.79
N TRP A 13 -1.85 -10.40 -18.53
CA TRP A 13 -2.00 -10.58 -19.99
C TRP A 13 -3.15 -11.51 -20.37
N GLN A 14 -3.46 -12.51 -19.52
CA GLN A 14 -4.58 -13.44 -19.73
C GLN A 14 -5.91 -12.72 -19.55
N VAL A 15 -6.01 -11.77 -18.62
CA VAL A 15 -7.19 -10.91 -18.45
C VAL A 15 -7.42 -10.09 -19.72
N PHE A 16 -6.39 -9.43 -20.24
CA PHE A 16 -6.50 -8.67 -21.49
C PHE A 16 -6.74 -9.54 -22.72
N HIS A 17 -6.21 -10.77 -22.73
CA HIS A 17 -6.52 -11.75 -23.77
C HIS A 17 -8.00 -12.14 -23.76
N ALA A 18 -8.55 -12.43 -22.59
CA ALA A 18 -9.98 -12.73 -22.42
C ALA A 18 -10.85 -11.53 -22.79
N ALA A 19 -10.55 -10.34 -22.25
CA ALA A 19 -11.29 -9.10 -22.55
C ALA A 19 -11.30 -8.79 -24.05
N ARG A 20 -10.16 -8.93 -24.74
CA ARG A 20 -10.09 -8.73 -26.19
C ARG A 20 -10.92 -9.75 -26.97
N LYS A 21 -10.96 -11.01 -26.52
CA LYS A 21 -11.78 -12.06 -27.16
C LYS A 21 -13.28 -11.85 -26.96
N ILE A 22 -13.68 -11.38 -25.78
CA ILE A 22 -15.09 -11.23 -25.41
C ILE A 22 -15.66 -9.91 -25.92
N LEU A 23 -14.95 -8.80 -25.72
CA LEU A 23 -15.42 -7.45 -26.01
C LEU A 23 -14.90 -6.90 -27.35
N GLY A 24 -13.83 -7.48 -27.89
CA GLY A 24 -13.16 -6.97 -29.09
C GLY A 24 -12.12 -5.89 -28.79
N ALA A 25 -11.07 -5.83 -29.62
CA ALA A 25 -9.92 -4.94 -29.41
C ALA A 25 -10.28 -3.45 -29.43
N ASN A 26 -11.24 -3.04 -30.26
CA ASN A 26 -11.70 -1.65 -30.35
C ASN A 26 -12.32 -1.15 -29.05
N ILE A 27 -13.18 -1.97 -28.43
CA ILE A 27 -13.84 -1.60 -27.16
C ILE A 27 -12.80 -1.53 -26.05
N VAL A 28 -11.94 -2.56 -25.94
CA VAL A 28 -10.87 -2.59 -24.93
C VAL A 28 -9.95 -1.37 -25.06
N ALA A 29 -9.50 -1.03 -26.27
CA ALA A 29 -8.63 0.13 -26.47
C ALA A 29 -9.32 1.45 -26.09
N ARG A 30 -10.61 1.60 -26.42
CA ARG A 30 -11.41 2.79 -26.10
C ARG A 30 -11.59 3.00 -24.60
N ILE A 31 -11.78 1.93 -23.81
CA ILE A 31 -11.90 2.02 -22.34
C ILE A 31 -10.68 2.75 -21.73
N PHE A 32 -9.50 2.51 -22.29
CA PHE A 32 -8.25 3.10 -21.80
C PHE A 32 -7.80 4.33 -22.61
N ASN A 33 -8.64 4.86 -23.51
CA ASN A 33 -8.32 5.95 -24.43
C ASN A 33 -7.00 5.72 -25.21
N ARG A 34 -6.85 4.53 -25.80
CA ARG A 34 -5.68 4.12 -26.59
C ARG A 34 -6.06 3.63 -27.97
N GLU A 35 -5.04 3.47 -28.80
CA GLU A 35 -5.15 2.83 -30.10
C GLU A 35 -5.42 1.33 -29.97
N VAL A 36 -6.09 0.76 -30.98
CA VAL A 36 -6.45 -0.67 -31.05
C VAL A 36 -5.24 -1.58 -30.85
N ARG A 37 -4.08 -1.16 -31.37
CA ARG A 37 -2.82 -1.90 -31.23
C ARG A 37 -2.45 -2.15 -29.77
N SER A 38 -2.72 -1.19 -28.87
CA SER A 38 -2.43 -1.35 -27.44
C SER A 38 -3.20 -2.52 -26.84
N ALA A 39 -4.47 -2.73 -27.21
CA ALA A 39 -5.26 -3.86 -26.73
C ALA A 39 -4.69 -5.23 -27.17
N HIS A 40 -4.06 -5.29 -28.36
CA HIS A 40 -3.34 -6.49 -28.79
C HIS A 40 -2.06 -6.69 -27.98
N ASN A 41 -1.28 -5.63 -27.77
CA ASN A 41 -0.01 -5.72 -27.05
C ASN A 41 -0.23 -6.11 -25.57
N TRP A 42 -1.28 -5.63 -24.90
CA TRP A 42 -1.59 -6.01 -23.53
C TRP A 42 -2.00 -7.49 -23.38
N ALA A 43 -2.51 -8.10 -24.45
CA ALA A 43 -2.97 -9.48 -24.50
C ALA A 43 -1.89 -10.48 -24.94
N GLN A 44 -0.64 -10.03 -25.12
CA GLN A 44 0.47 -10.87 -25.55
C GLN A 44 1.01 -11.74 -24.42
N ASP A 45 1.22 -13.02 -24.74
CA ASP A 45 1.84 -13.99 -23.85
C ASP A 45 3.35 -13.68 -23.73
N PRO A 46 3.87 -13.39 -22.51
CA PRO A 46 5.29 -13.15 -22.29
C PRO A 46 6.20 -14.30 -22.72
N ALA A 47 5.73 -15.55 -22.66
CA ALA A 47 6.53 -16.71 -23.06
C ALA A 47 6.88 -16.70 -24.57
N HIS A 48 6.14 -15.93 -25.35
CA HIS A 48 6.24 -15.89 -26.81
C HIS A 48 6.49 -14.46 -27.34
N THR A 49 6.82 -13.51 -26.47
CA THR A 49 6.97 -12.09 -26.84
C THR A 49 8.21 -11.47 -26.19
N GLU A 50 9.20 -11.10 -27.00
CA GLU A 50 10.48 -10.55 -26.52
C GLU A 50 10.35 -9.13 -25.94
N CYS A 51 9.54 -8.27 -26.56
CA CYS A 51 9.34 -6.88 -26.14
C CYS A 51 7.87 -6.62 -25.80
N ARG A 52 7.51 -6.86 -24.54
CA ARG A 52 6.15 -6.68 -24.04
C ARG A 52 5.96 -5.28 -23.45
N CYS A 53 4.85 -4.63 -23.80
CA CYS A 53 4.41 -3.43 -23.07
C CYS A 53 3.66 -3.82 -21.79
N LYS A 54 3.85 -3.04 -20.72
CA LYS A 54 3.04 -3.20 -19.49
C LYS A 54 1.57 -2.94 -19.79
N SER A 55 0.71 -3.82 -19.30
CA SER A 55 -0.73 -3.66 -19.35
C SER A 55 -1.23 -2.66 -18.30
N PRO A 56 -2.42 -2.07 -18.47
CA PRO A 56 -3.01 -1.18 -17.47
C PRO A 56 -3.09 -1.80 -16.07
N LEU A 57 -3.36 -3.11 -15.95
CA LEU A 57 -3.38 -3.79 -14.65
C LEU A 57 -2.00 -3.84 -13.99
N GLU A 58 -0.94 -4.06 -14.74
CA GLU A 58 0.43 -4.03 -14.21
C GLU A 58 0.88 -2.63 -13.84
N LEU A 59 0.47 -1.63 -14.62
CA LEU A 59 0.73 -0.23 -14.30
C LEU A 59 0.01 0.17 -13.01
N LEU A 60 -1.24 -0.27 -12.84
CA LEU A 60 -2.02 -0.03 -11.63
C LEU A 60 -1.40 -0.73 -10.42
N HIS A 61 -0.94 -1.97 -10.58
CA HIS A 61 -0.19 -2.68 -9.55
C HIS A 61 1.06 -1.91 -9.12
N THR A 62 1.89 -1.47 -10.08
CA THR A 62 3.08 -0.66 -9.80
C THR A 62 2.72 0.65 -9.10
N LEU A 63 1.60 1.28 -9.46
CA LEU A 63 1.12 2.49 -8.77
C LEU A 63 0.78 2.19 -7.30
N PHE A 64 0.00 1.13 -7.05
CA PHE A 64 -0.42 0.74 -5.71
C PHE A 64 0.75 0.30 -4.83
N GLU A 65 1.71 -0.46 -5.37
CA GLU A 65 2.96 -0.80 -4.67
C GLU A 65 3.73 0.45 -4.25
N ARG A 66 3.82 1.47 -5.12
CA ARG A 66 4.51 2.72 -4.82
C ARG A 66 3.79 3.57 -3.78
N LEU A 67 2.45 3.57 -3.80
CA LEU A 67 1.66 4.27 -2.78
C LEU A 67 1.85 3.61 -1.42
N ASP A 68 1.83 2.28 -1.35
CA ASP A 68 2.06 1.54 -0.11
C ASP A 68 3.47 1.76 0.44
N ALA A 69 4.49 1.65 -0.42
CA ALA A 69 5.88 1.93 -0.05
C ALA A 69 6.12 3.37 0.43
N ALA A 70 5.28 4.31 0.01
CA ALA A 70 5.31 5.71 0.46
C ALA A 70 4.46 5.96 1.75
N GLY A 71 3.97 4.91 2.42
CA GLY A 71 3.13 5.02 3.62
C GLY A 71 1.67 5.39 3.33
N SER A 72 1.27 5.42 2.06
CA SER A 72 -0.09 5.76 1.62
C SER A 72 -0.89 4.52 1.18
N GLY A 73 -0.67 3.37 1.84
CA GLY A 73 -1.35 2.11 1.53
C GLY A 73 -2.88 2.16 1.62
N TYR A 74 -3.42 3.08 2.44
CA TYR A 74 -4.86 3.34 2.52
C TYR A 74 -5.45 3.81 1.18
N VAL A 75 -4.70 4.59 0.39
CA VAL A 75 -5.12 5.04 -0.95
C VAL A 75 -5.17 3.87 -1.93
N ALA A 76 -4.16 3.01 -1.89
CA ALA A 76 -4.13 1.80 -2.71
C ALA A 76 -5.32 0.88 -2.38
N ARG A 77 -5.68 0.77 -1.09
CA ARG A 77 -6.83 -0.01 -0.63
C ARG A 77 -8.15 0.56 -1.13
N ALA A 78 -8.38 1.85 -0.97
CA ALA A 78 -9.56 2.52 -1.49
C ALA A 78 -9.70 2.35 -3.02
N GLY A 79 -8.58 2.36 -3.76
CA GLY A 79 -8.56 2.06 -5.18
C GLY A 79 -8.97 0.61 -5.52
N ILE A 80 -8.52 -0.37 -4.73
CA ILE A 80 -8.91 -1.77 -4.86
C ILE A 80 -10.40 -1.96 -4.54
N ASP A 81 -10.89 -1.34 -3.47
CA ASP A 81 -12.30 -1.41 -3.07
C ASP A 81 -13.20 -0.83 -4.16
N TYR A 82 -12.80 0.31 -4.76
CA TYR A 82 -13.48 0.87 -5.92
C TYR A 82 -13.49 -0.09 -7.13
N LEU A 83 -12.39 -0.81 -7.39
CA LEU A 83 -12.38 -1.79 -8.48
C LEU A 83 -13.29 -2.99 -8.19
N ALA A 84 -13.43 -3.40 -6.92
CA ALA A 84 -14.31 -4.50 -6.53
C ALA A 84 -15.79 -4.21 -6.85
N THR A 85 -16.20 -2.93 -6.84
CA THR A 85 -17.58 -2.54 -7.18
C THR A 85 -17.96 -2.83 -8.62
N ALA A 86 -16.99 -3.10 -9.51
CA ALA A 86 -17.26 -3.50 -10.89
C ALA A 86 -17.88 -4.91 -11.00
N ILE A 87 -17.74 -5.73 -9.97
CA ILE A 87 -18.26 -7.12 -9.91
C ILE A 87 -19.36 -7.23 -8.86
N ASP A 88 -19.18 -6.59 -7.72
CA ASP A 88 -20.15 -6.58 -6.63
C ASP A 88 -20.48 -5.12 -6.25
N PRO A 89 -21.60 -4.57 -6.74
CA PRO A 89 -22.01 -3.21 -6.40
C PRO A 89 -22.27 -2.99 -4.89
N ALA A 90 -22.46 -4.05 -4.11
CA ALA A 90 -22.62 -3.99 -2.67
C ALA A 90 -21.28 -4.08 -1.92
N ALA A 91 -20.15 -4.29 -2.62
CA ALA A 91 -18.82 -4.18 -2.03
C ALA A 91 -18.69 -2.79 -1.40
N GLN A 92 -18.54 -2.75 -0.07
CA GLN A 92 -18.41 -1.49 0.64
C GLN A 92 -17.08 -0.85 0.24
N VAL A 93 -17.16 0.34 -0.35
CA VAL A 93 -16.02 1.25 -0.39
C VAL A 93 -15.88 1.76 1.04
N GLU A 94 -14.98 1.14 1.82
CA GLU A 94 -14.63 1.73 3.12
C GLU A 94 -14.14 3.15 2.84
N GLY A 95 -14.81 4.14 3.44
CA GLY A 95 -14.41 5.54 3.31
C GLY A 95 -12.92 5.67 3.64
N ILE A 96 -12.25 6.65 3.01
CA ILE A 96 -10.81 6.92 3.21
C ILE A 96 -10.52 6.82 4.71
N ARG A 97 -9.92 5.70 5.11
CA ARG A 97 -9.48 5.53 6.49
C ARG A 97 -8.31 6.48 6.65
N ASP A 98 -8.40 7.37 7.64
CA ASP A 98 -7.24 8.13 8.07
C ASP A 98 -6.06 7.15 8.20
N PRO A 99 -4.87 7.50 7.67
CA PRO A 99 -3.74 6.60 7.72
C PRO A 99 -3.57 6.08 9.15
N LEU A 100 -3.55 4.76 9.29
CA LEU A 100 -3.18 4.14 10.55
C LEU A 100 -1.79 4.68 10.92
N PRO A 101 -1.59 5.06 12.18
CA PRO A 101 -0.30 5.56 12.62
C PRO A 101 0.80 4.60 12.20
N THR A 102 1.87 5.11 11.58
CA THR A 102 3.00 4.28 11.17
C THR A 102 3.55 3.49 12.38
N ILE A 103 4.27 2.38 12.18
CA ILE A 103 4.95 1.67 13.29
C ILE A 103 5.79 2.65 14.14
N HIS A 104 6.29 3.72 13.53
CA HIS A 104 6.97 4.81 14.23
C HIS A 104 6.05 5.59 15.18
N GLU A 105 4.81 5.85 14.79
CA GLU A 105 3.76 6.44 15.63
C GLU A 105 3.22 5.46 16.68
N GLU A 106 3.14 4.15 16.41
CA GLU A 106 2.82 3.14 17.44
C GLU A 106 3.93 3.07 18.50
N ILE A 107 5.21 3.09 18.08
CA ILE A 107 6.34 3.14 19.01
C ILE A 107 6.29 4.44 19.82
N LEU A 108 6.00 5.60 19.20
CA LEU A 108 5.86 6.87 19.92
C LEU A 108 4.62 6.93 20.82
N ALA A 109 3.56 6.16 20.54
CA ALA A 109 2.42 6.01 21.45
C ALA A 109 2.83 5.30 22.75
N ASP A 110 3.72 4.30 22.66
CA ASP A 110 4.34 3.65 23.82
C ASP A 110 5.39 4.54 24.51
N TYR A 111 6.00 5.50 23.79
CA TYR A 111 6.98 6.48 24.29
C TYR A 111 6.42 7.91 24.30
N SER A 112 5.28 8.08 24.98
CA SER A 112 4.54 9.34 25.05
C SER A 112 5.37 10.52 25.56
N ALA A 113 6.34 10.30 26.45
CA ALA A 113 7.20 11.36 26.98
C ALA A 113 8.27 11.78 25.96
N VAL A 114 8.78 10.84 25.16
CA VAL A 114 9.71 11.13 24.05
C VAL A 114 9.00 11.92 22.95
N ALA A 115 7.76 11.54 22.60
CA ALA A 115 6.95 12.25 21.62
C ALA A 115 6.68 13.71 22.05
N ARG A 116 6.30 13.93 23.31
CA ARG A 116 6.06 15.28 23.87
C ARG A 116 7.31 16.15 23.87
N LEU A 117 8.49 15.58 24.17
CA LEU A 117 9.75 16.31 24.11
C LEU A 117 10.06 16.78 22.68
N GLN A 118 9.92 15.90 21.68
CA GLN A 118 10.17 16.23 20.27
C GLN A 118 9.24 17.36 19.80
N GLN A 119 7.94 17.26 20.11
CA GLN A 119 6.96 18.31 19.77
C GLN A 119 7.29 19.65 20.41
N ALA A 120 7.74 19.67 21.68
CA ALA A 120 8.11 20.91 22.37
C ALA A 120 9.35 21.58 21.76
N ILE A 121 10.32 20.79 21.28
CA ILE A 121 11.51 21.30 20.58
C ILE A 121 11.10 21.93 19.24
N GLU A 122 10.26 21.23 18.46
CA GLU A 122 9.77 21.73 17.16
C GLU A 122 8.90 22.98 17.31
N ALA A 123 8.14 23.09 18.40
CA ALA A 123 7.34 24.26 18.74
C ALA A 123 8.17 25.44 19.31
N GLY A 124 9.48 25.26 19.54
CA GLY A 124 10.35 26.30 20.09
C GLY A 124 10.02 26.69 21.53
N ALA A 125 9.63 25.72 22.36
CA ALA A 125 9.35 25.94 23.77
C ALA A 125 10.58 26.47 24.53
N ASP A 126 10.34 27.07 25.70
CA ASP A 126 11.42 27.57 26.55
C ASP A 126 12.26 26.43 27.16
N LEU A 127 13.49 26.78 27.58
CA LEU A 127 14.45 25.81 28.09
C LEU A 127 14.00 25.13 29.39
N GLU A 128 13.17 25.75 30.22
CA GLU A 128 12.67 25.14 31.46
C GLU A 128 11.68 24.03 31.11
N THR A 129 10.74 24.31 30.21
CA THR A 129 9.79 23.34 29.66
C THR A 129 10.50 22.16 28.99
N ILE A 130 11.50 22.42 28.14
CA ILE A 130 12.29 21.38 27.48
C ILE A 130 13.05 20.51 28.51
N ASN A 131 13.64 21.12 29.55
CA ASN A 131 14.37 20.39 30.58
C ASN A 131 13.46 19.49 31.43
N ASN A 132 12.24 19.92 31.70
CA ASN A 132 11.26 19.09 32.42
C ASN A 132 10.82 17.90 31.57
N LEU A 133 10.46 18.12 30.29
CA LEU A 133 10.09 17.05 29.37
C LEU A 133 11.24 16.07 29.11
N LYS A 134 12.49 16.56 29.09
CA LYS A 134 13.68 15.71 29.00
C LYS A 134 13.78 14.73 30.15
N LYS A 135 13.52 15.15 31.39
CA LYS A 135 13.55 14.25 32.56
C LYS A 135 12.49 13.17 32.43
N GLU A 136 11.27 13.53 32.05
CA GLU A 136 10.17 12.58 31.86
C GLU A 136 10.50 11.53 30.78
N ALA A 137 11.10 11.95 29.66
CA ALA A 137 11.53 11.06 28.59
C ALA A 137 12.62 10.07 29.04
N ILE A 138 13.60 10.54 29.82
CA ILE A 138 14.66 9.68 30.39
C ILE A 138 14.04 8.63 31.31
N GLU A 139 13.17 9.03 32.23
CA GLU A 139 12.53 8.11 33.17
C GLU A 139 11.67 7.05 32.46
N GLU A 140 10.97 7.43 31.39
CA GLU A 140 10.18 6.50 30.58
C GLU A 140 11.05 5.42 29.92
N VAL A 141 12.17 5.82 29.33
CA VAL A 141 13.15 4.89 28.74
C VAL A 141 13.76 3.98 29.81
N GLU A 142 14.16 4.54 30.96
CA GLU A 142 14.73 3.77 32.06
C GLU A 142 13.75 2.72 32.61
N ARG A 143 12.47 3.08 32.79
CA ARG A 143 11.42 2.14 33.22
C ARG A 143 11.26 0.99 32.23
N THR A 144 11.28 1.28 30.94
CA THR A 144 11.11 0.27 29.89
C THR A 144 12.29 -0.70 29.85
N VAL A 145 13.52 -0.19 29.95
CA VAL A 145 14.73 -1.03 30.04
C VAL A 145 14.74 -1.87 31.32
N ALA A 146 14.35 -1.28 32.46
CA ALA A 146 14.26 -2.00 33.74
C ALA A 146 13.18 -3.10 33.73
N ARG A 147 12.08 -2.91 33.01
CA ARG A 147 11.07 -3.95 32.77
C ARG A 147 11.67 -5.11 31.98
N TYR A 148 12.27 -4.83 30.82
CA TYR A 148 12.91 -5.83 29.97
C TYR A 148 14.01 -6.62 30.72
N ALA A 149 14.82 -5.94 31.53
CA ALA A 149 15.88 -6.57 32.32
C ALA A 149 15.33 -7.51 33.42
N ARG A 150 14.14 -7.22 33.98
CA ARG A 150 13.45 -8.10 34.95
C ARG A 150 12.86 -9.32 34.25
N ASP A 151 12.25 -9.12 33.09
CA ASP A 151 11.61 -10.20 32.34
C ASP A 151 12.65 -11.24 31.86
N ARG A 152 13.85 -10.82 31.46
CA ARG A 152 14.97 -11.72 31.13
C ARG A 152 15.61 -12.44 32.32
N LYS A 153 15.42 -11.97 33.55
CA LYS A 153 15.96 -12.64 34.75
C LYS A 153 15.00 -13.72 35.28
N ASN A 154 13.72 -13.65 34.89
CA ASN A 154 12.66 -14.52 35.37
C ASN A 154 12.19 -15.56 34.33
N GLY A 155 12.76 -15.57 33.12
CA GLY A 155 12.54 -16.57 32.07
C GLY A 155 13.84 -17.28 31.72
#